data_AF-A0A355PH12-F1
#
_entry.id   AF-A0A355PH12-F1
#
_cell.length_a   1.000
_cell.length_b   1.000
_cell.length_c   1.000
_cell.angle_alpha   90.00
_cell.angle_beta   90.00
_cell.angle_gamma   90.00
#
_symmetry.space_group_name_H-M   'P 1'
#
loop_
_entity.id
_entity.type
_entity.pdbx_description
1 polymer ?
#
loop_
_entity_poly.entity_id
_entity_poly.type
_entity_poly.pdbx_seq_one_letter_code
_entity_poly.pdbx_strand_id
1 'polypeptide(L)' 'MTMIFGVPMAVFMGQLTLGLVNGAFYALLSLGLAVIFGLLKIVNFAHGAQYMLGAFAALLGFRYLGINYWLALI' A
#
# COMPACT_ATOMS: atom_id res chain seq x y z
N MET A 1 -0.75 -32.09 -15.65
CA MET A 1 -0.96 -30.70 -15.20
C MET A 1 -1.59 -29.94 -16.36
N THR A 2 -2.72 -29.26 -16.16
CA THR A 2 -3.34 -28.45 -17.23
C THR A 2 -2.45 -27.24 -17.51
N MET A 3 -1.98 -27.11 -18.75
CA MET A 3 -1.08 -26.05 -19.19
C MET A 3 -1.85 -25.10 -20.10
N ILE A 4 -1.74 -23.79 -19.85
CA ILE A 4 -2.33 -22.73 -20.67
C ILE A 4 -1.20 -21.80 -21.09
N PHE A 5 -1.05 -21.54 -22.39
CA PHE A 5 0.04 -20.72 -22.96
C PHE A 5 1.45 -21.17 -22.52
N GLY A 6 1.66 -22.46 -22.27
CA GLY A 6 2.94 -22.99 -21.77
C GLY A 6 3.19 -22.76 -20.27
N VAL A 7 2.24 -22.17 -19.54
CA VAL A 7 2.31 -21.93 -18.09
C VAL A 7 1.34 -22.89 -17.37
N PRO A 8 1.71 -23.46 -16.20
CA PRO A 8 0.78 -24.25 -15.40
C PRO A 8 -0.45 -23.42 -15.01
N MET A 9 -1.65 -24.02 -15.14
CA MET A 9 -2.93 -23.36 -14.85
C MET A 9 -2.97 -22.74 -13.44
N ALA A 10 -2.38 -23.40 -12.45
CA ALA A 10 -2.31 -22.88 -11.08
C ALA A 10 -1.50 -21.57 -10.98
N VAL A 11 -0.38 -21.47 -11.72
CA VAL A 11 0.47 -20.26 -11.74
C VAL A 11 -0.23 -19.13 -12.48
N PHE A 12 -0.85 -19.43 -13.63
CA PHE A 12 -1.60 -18.46 -14.41
C PHE A 12 -2.75 -17.83 -13.59
N MET A 13 -3.54 -18.66 -12.91
CA MET A 13 -4.63 -18.18 -12.05
C MET A 13 -4.10 -17.36 -10.86
N GLY A 14 -2.99 -17.79 -10.25
CA GLY A 14 -2.34 -17.02 -9.18
C GLY A 14 -1.90 -15.63 -9.63
N GLN A 15 -1.29 -15.50 -10.81
CA GLN A 15 -0.88 -14.19 -11.36
C GLN A 15 -2.07 -13.30 -11.70
N LEU A 16 -3.16 -13.88 -12.21
CA LEU A 16 -4.38 -13.14 -12.51
C LEU A 16 -5.03 -12.60 -11.23
N THR A 17 -5.04 -13.39 -10.15
CA THR A 17 -5.48 -12.93 -8.82
C THR A 17 -4.57 -11.83 -8.27
N LEU A 18 -3.24 -11.98 -8.36
CA LEU A 18 -2.30 -10.94 -7.91
C LEU A 18 -2.51 -9.62 -8.67
N GLY A 19 -2.71 -9.70 -9.99
CA GLY A 19 -3.02 -8.53 -10.82
C GLY A 19 -4.33 -7.85 -10.39
N LEU A 20 -5.38 -8.64 -10.13
CA LEU A 20 -6.66 -8.14 -9.62
C LEU A 20 -6.53 -7.48 -8.25
N VAL A 21 -5.79 -8.09 -7.32
CA VAL A 21 -5.59 -7.54 -5.97
C VAL A 21 -4.83 -6.22 -6.04
N ASN A 22 -3.74 -6.17 -6.79
CA ASN A 22 -2.96 -4.93 -6.95
C ASN A 22 -3.77 -3.85 -7.66
N GLY A 23 -4.49 -4.21 -8.72
CA GLY A 23 -5.38 -3.29 -9.43
C GLY A 23 -6.49 -2.73 -8.53
N ALA A 24 -7.14 -3.58 -7.74
CA ALA A 24 -8.15 -3.16 -6.76
C ALA A 24 -7.55 -2.26 -5.68
N PHE A 25 -6.35 -2.56 -5.19
CA PHE A 25 -5.65 -1.72 -4.22
C PHE A 25 -5.39 -0.32 -4.76
N TYR A 26 -4.87 -0.21 -5.99
CA TYR A 26 -4.67 1.09 -6.65
C TYR A 26 -5.98 1.82 -6.94
N ALA A 27 -7.03 1.10 -7.37
CA ALA A 27 -8.34 1.68 -7.59
C ALA A 27 -8.95 2.26 -6.30
N LEU A 28 -8.83 1.55 -5.18
CA LEU A 28 -9.28 2.03 -3.86
C LEU A 28 -8.49 3.24 -3.38
N LEU A 29 -7.16 3.25 -3.55
CA LEU A 29 -6.33 4.43 -3.23
C LEU A 29 -6.77 5.65 -4.05
N SER A 30 -6.96 5.49 -5.36
CA SER A 30 -7.43 6.57 -6.24
C SER A 30 -8.85 7.02 -5.87
N LEU A 31 -9.73 6.09 -5.52
CA LEU A 31 -11.10 6.40 -5.11
C LEU A 31 -11.13 7.19 -3.80
N GLY A 32 -10.27 6.88 -2.83
CA GLY A 32 -10.13 7.65 -1.59
C GLY A 32 -9.79 9.12 -1.86
N LEU A 33 -8.81 9.38 -2.74
CA LEU A 33 -8.46 10.74 -3.18
C LEU A 33 -9.61 11.42 -3.94
N ALA A 34 -10.28 10.69 -4.84
CA ALA A 34 -11.42 11.22 -5.60
C ALA A 34 -12.60 11.59 -4.69
N VAL A 35 -12.88 10.80 -3.64
CA VAL A 35 -13.94 11.07 -2.66
C VAL A 35 -13.60 12.28 -1.80
N ILE A 36 -12.36 12.39 -1.31
CA ILE A 36 -11.90 13.54 -0.53
C ILE A 36 -12.03 14.84 -1.35
N PHE A 37 -11.52 14.85 -2.58
CA PHE A 37 -11.59 16.04 -3.43
C PHE A 37 -13.00 16.31 -3.96
N GLY A 38 -13.77 15.27 -4.25
CA GLY A 38 -15.14 15.37 -4.76
C GLY A 38 -16.14 15.90 -3.73
N LEU A 39 -16.01 15.50 -2.46
CA LEU A 39 -16.93 15.91 -1.39
C LEU A 39 -16.47 17.17 -0.65
N LEU A 40 -15.18 17.28 -0.30
CA LEU A 40 -14.68 18.36 0.54
C LEU A 40 -14.14 19.55 -0.26
N LYS A 41 -13.89 19.41 -1.57
CA LYS A 41 -13.32 20.45 -2.47
C LYS A 41 -12.02 21.10 -1.97
N ILE A 42 -11.37 20.53 -0.96
CA ILE A 42 -10.12 21.01 -0.36
C ILE A 42 -9.06 19.92 -0.52
N VAL A 43 -7.85 20.32 -0.91
CA VAL A 43 -6.73 19.39 -1.07
C VAL A 43 -6.12 19.08 0.29
N ASN A 44 -6.35 17.88 0.82
CA ASN A 44 -5.76 17.45 2.09
C ASN A 44 -4.42 16.73 1.86
N PHE A 45 -3.31 17.45 2.08
CA PHE A 45 -1.95 16.89 2.04
C PHE A 45 -1.50 16.25 3.36
N ALA A 46 -2.33 16.31 4.41
CA ALA A 46 -1.97 15.79 5.72
C ALA A 46 -1.71 14.29 5.68
N HIS A 47 -2.41 13.52 4.84
CA HIS A 47 -2.27 12.06 4.82
C HIS A 47 -0.85 11.61 4.43
N GLY A 48 -0.27 12.19 3.37
CA GLY A 48 1.11 11.92 2.98
C GLY A 48 2.12 12.44 4.00
N ALA A 49 1.86 13.62 4.59
CA ALA A 49 2.71 14.20 5.62
C ALA A 49 2.73 13.36 6.91
N GLN A 50 1.57 12.84 7.34
CA GLN A 50 1.44 11.99 8.54
C GLN A 50 2.09 10.62 8.32
N TYR A 51 1.97 10.05 7.11
CA TYR A 51 2.70 8.82 6.76
C TYR A 51 4.22 9.02 6.81
N MET A 52 4.74 10.07 6.18
CA MET A 52 6.16 10.43 6.23
C MET A 52 6.65 10.66 7.66
N LEU A 53 5.84 11.35 8.48
CA LEU A 53 6.19 11.65 9.87
C LEU A 53 6.28 10.38 10.72
N GLY A 54 5.35 9.43 10.56
CA GLY A 54 5.44 8.12 11.20
C GLY A 54 6.66 7.30 10.74
N ALA A 55 6.94 7.29 9.44
CA ALA A 55 8.12 6.59 8.89
C ALA A 55 9.44 7.16 9.41
N PHE A 56 9.58 8.49 9.48
CA PHE A 56 10.75 9.13 10.06
C PHE A 56 10.84 8.93 11.57
N ALA A 57 9.72 8.95 12.29
CA ALA A 57 9.70 8.66 13.72
C ALA A 57 10.22 7.24 14.00
N ALA A 58 9.77 6.24 13.24
CA ALA A 58 10.25 4.87 13.35
C ALA A 58 11.76 4.75 13.02
N LEU A 59 12.21 5.41 11.95
CA LEU A 59 13.62 5.41 11.54
C LEU A 59 14.52 6.05 12.60
N LEU A 60 14.14 7.22 13.10
CA LEU A 60 14.91 7.96 14.10
C LEU A 60 14.89 7.25 15.45
N GLY A 61 13.74 6.66 15.82
CA GLY A 61 13.60 5.81 17.00
C GLY A 61 14.52 4.60 16.97
N PHE A 62 14.57 3.91 15.82
CA PHE A 62 15.51 2.81 15.63
C PHE A 62 16.98 3.27 15.67
N ARG A 63 17.30 4.38 14.98
CA ARG A 63 18.69 4.83 14.78
C ARG A 63 19.31 5.46 16.03
N TYR A 64 18.55 6.24 16.79
CA TYR A 64 19.07 7.06 17.89
C TYR A 64 18.63 6.59 19.27
N LEU A 65 17.45 5.96 19.38
CA LEU A 65 16.90 5.50 20.66
C LEU A 65 17.07 3.98 20.84
N GLY A 66 17.57 3.26 19.84
CA GLY A 66 17.76 1.81 19.89
C GLY A 66 16.44 1.03 19.99
N ILE A 67 15.32 1.66 19.65
CA ILE A 67 14.00 1.03 19.69
C ILE A 67 14.00 -0.07 18.64
N ASN A 68 13.54 -1.27 19.00
CA ASN A 68 13.47 -2.35 18.03
C ASN A 68 12.47 -2.01 16.91
N TYR A 69 12.67 -2.58 15.72
CA TYR A 69 11.86 -2.25 14.55
C TYR A 69 10.35 -2.47 14.78
N TRP A 70 9.98 -3.52 15.50
CA TRP A 70 8.59 -3.88 15.75
C TRP A 70 7.87 -2.93 16.71
N LEU A 71 8.55 -2.45 17.76
CA LEU A 71 8.02 -1.43 18.67
C LEU A 71 8.01 -0.04 18.01
N ALA A 72 8.94 0.22 17.07
CA ALA A 72 8.97 1.48 16.33
C ALA A 72 7.82 1.63 15.32
N LEU A 73 7.15 0.52 14.96
CA LEU A 73 6.00 0.49 14.05
C LEU A 73 4.63 0.63 14.75
N ILE A 74 4.60 0.61 16.09
CA ILE A 74 3.39 0.73 16.93
C ILE A 74 3.31 2.16 17.45
#